data_AF-A0A423SST4-F1
#
_entry.id   AF-A0A423SST4-F1
#
_cell.length_a   1.000
_cell.length_b   1.000
_cell.length_c   1.000
_cell.angle_alpha   90.00
_cell.angle_beta   90.00
_cell.angle_gamma   90.00
#
_symmetry.space_group_name_H-M   'P 1'
#
loop_
_entity.id
_entity.type
_entity.pdbx_description
1 polymer ?
#
loop_
_entity_poly.entity_id
_entity_poly.type
_entity_poly.pdbx_seq_one_letter_code
_entity_poly.pdbx_strand_id
1 'polypeptide(L)'
;MGSGGSSSDTSTYLRAKPPGCTASWITIVSRMVMKHGYPSKNDSESCQYSRLDFDSDEDYSYFFYKVRSETLETIKAASLLAPETLYSFVEEWLKNQVKKAADQGQQDKQLCNLFSPFYLEWEALSQVLESVMSRVMQSEGYKPTAESGLELLRLCLSYQTTDPLILSTLLSCISGLFVFIRLVPSVLPDVLNKIFSALTFSLPGQTKDSRSRAVKNVRRHGCSLMVKIARSYPDILLEAFDFINGVVDSLSHNPQELSQMEKVTLQESLMIINNHFHNFEKQSTFIGKVLGPVSEIWLNMKQPFSSPLDFMSFVGLDKAPVEPSENDVNGQNRAQIIFCVNLIMAVIKRSEFPTDTDVAERGYSKAHNLPEAERNNILGLATINSSDPCIDFSKVQQPLERMQFFLSMMHDNCYHILGNAGVSLGLQFYQHPHLTDYLVHSSLANLHLIPDYRLRPIIRTFLKPFIQWCPPQCYQTVLLPILNHLCPFSECYYYFSLCE
;
A
#
# COMPACT_ATOMS: atom_id res chain seq x y z
N MET A 1 -35.50 -22.26 -48.87
CA MET A 1 -34.81 -21.11 -48.23
C MET A 1 -35.68 -20.65 -47.06
N GLY A 2 -35.09 -20.07 -46.01
CA GLY A 2 -35.83 -19.62 -44.81
C GLY A 2 -35.78 -20.60 -43.63
N SER A 3 -34.59 -20.82 -43.07
CA SER A 3 -34.39 -21.58 -41.84
C SER A 3 -34.63 -20.69 -40.61
N GLY A 4 -35.70 -20.94 -39.85
CA GLY A 4 -35.93 -20.30 -38.55
C GLY A 4 -35.00 -20.89 -37.50
N GLY A 5 -33.93 -20.17 -37.14
CA GLY A 5 -32.98 -20.60 -36.12
C GLY A 5 -33.54 -20.43 -34.70
N SER A 6 -33.60 -21.50 -33.93
CA SER A 6 -33.88 -21.45 -32.50
C SER A 6 -32.70 -20.84 -31.74
N SER A 7 -32.92 -19.72 -31.05
CA SER A 7 -31.94 -19.11 -30.14
C SER A 7 -31.72 -20.01 -28.92
N SER A 8 -30.67 -20.85 -28.95
CA SER A 8 -30.27 -21.68 -27.82
C SER A 8 -29.56 -20.85 -26.76
N ASP A 9 -30.14 -20.74 -25.55
CA ASP A 9 -29.55 -20.02 -24.43
C ASP A 9 -28.18 -20.58 -24.02
N THR A 10 -27.12 -19.85 -24.33
CA THR A 10 -25.73 -20.19 -23.96
C THR A 10 -25.50 -20.16 -22.43
N SER A 11 -26.40 -19.51 -21.67
CA SER A 11 -26.34 -19.39 -20.21
C SER A 11 -26.48 -20.75 -19.49
N THR A 12 -27.31 -21.65 -20.03
CA THR A 12 -27.72 -22.88 -19.33
C THR A 12 -26.60 -23.93 -19.25
N TYR A 13 -25.70 -23.96 -20.23
CA TYR A 13 -24.65 -24.99 -20.33
C TYR A 13 -23.53 -24.91 -19.29
N LEU A 14 -23.39 -23.79 -18.56
CA LEU A 14 -22.35 -23.64 -17.53
C LEU A 14 -22.77 -24.12 -16.13
N ARG A 15 -24.06 -24.37 -15.88
CA ARG A 15 -24.59 -24.73 -14.55
C ARG A 15 -24.51 -26.23 -14.19
N ALA A 16 -23.88 -27.07 -15.02
CA ALA A 16 -23.86 -28.53 -14.84
C ALA A 16 -22.50 -29.19 -15.06
N LYS A 17 -21.41 -28.66 -14.48
CA LYS A 17 -20.19 -29.46 -14.26
C LYS A 17 -20.37 -30.32 -12.99
N PRO A 18 -20.01 -31.61 -12.99
CA PRO A 18 -20.09 -32.43 -11.79
C PRO A 18 -19.11 -31.91 -10.72
N PRO A 19 -19.49 -31.90 -9.42
CA PRO A 19 -18.74 -31.18 -8.38
C PRO A 19 -17.28 -31.63 -8.21
N GLY A 20 -16.99 -32.91 -8.49
CA GLY A 20 -15.62 -33.44 -8.46
C GLY A 20 -14.64 -32.78 -9.43
N CYS A 21 -15.11 -32.19 -10.55
CA CYS A 21 -14.23 -31.49 -11.49
C CYS A 21 -13.63 -30.22 -10.87
N THR A 22 -14.40 -29.44 -10.13
CA THR A 22 -13.91 -28.20 -9.52
C THR A 22 -13.01 -28.49 -8.33
N ALA A 23 -13.35 -29.49 -7.51
CA ALA A 23 -12.52 -29.93 -6.37
C ALA A 23 -11.15 -30.46 -6.85
N SER A 24 -11.12 -31.26 -7.92
CA SER A 24 -9.88 -31.72 -8.56
C SER A 24 -9.07 -30.54 -9.14
N TRP A 25 -9.75 -29.62 -9.85
CA TRP A 25 -9.11 -28.44 -10.43
C TRP A 25 -8.42 -27.56 -9.38
N ILE A 26 -9.08 -27.18 -8.28
CA ILE A 26 -8.44 -26.35 -7.24
C ILE A 26 -7.29 -27.10 -6.55
N THR A 27 -7.39 -28.42 -6.38
CA THR A 27 -6.32 -29.26 -5.81
C THR A 27 -5.06 -29.29 -6.68
N ILE A 28 -5.20 -29.16 -8.00
CA ILE A 28 -4.08 -29.06 -8.95
C ILE A 28 -3.54 -27.62 -8.99
N VAL A 29 -4.42 -26.64 -9.18
CA VAL A 29 -4.05 -25.24 -9.44
C VAL A 29 -3.46 -24.56 -8.19
N SER A 30 -3.93 -24.91 -6.99
CA SER A 30 -3.31 -24.47 -5.73
C SER A 30 -1.84 -24.87 -5.61
N ARG A 31 -1.44 -26.03 -6.15
CA ARG A 31 -0.03 -26.48 -6.15
C ARG A 31 0.82 -25.67 -7.12
N MET A 32 0.25 -25.21 -8.24
CA MET A 32 0.94 -24.33 -9.20
C MET A 32 1.29 -22.94 -8.63
N VAL A 33 0.69 -22.55 -7.49
CA VAL A 33 1.03 -21.31 -6.76
C VAL A 33 2.34 -21.47 -5.94
N MET A 34 2.78 -22.69 -5.65
CA MET A 34 4.06 -22.97 -4.96
C MET A 34 5.26 -22.81 -5.91
N LYS A 35 6.29 -22.09 -5.47
CA LYS A 35 7.47 -21.78 -6.30
C LYS A 35 8.59 -22.82 -6.15
N HIS A 36 8.47 -23.93 -6.89
CA HIS A 36 9.44 -25.02 -6.96
C HIS A 36 9.80 -25.37 -8.42
N GLY A 37 10.89 -26.10 -8.66
CA GLY A 37 11.25 -26.51 -10.02
C GLY A 37 12.24 -25.59 -10.73
N TYR A 38 13.02 -24.80 -9.98
CA TYR A 38 14.02 -23.88 -10.52
C TYR A 38 15.05 -24.60 -11.44
N PRO A 39 15.47 -23.99 -12.56
CA PRO A 39 16.50 -24.53 -13.45
C PRO A 39 17.80 -24.94 -12.74
N SER A 40 18.28 -24.16 -11.77
CA SER A 40 19.51 -24.43 -11.01
C SER A 40 19.42 -25.64 -10.06
N LYS A 41 18.22 -26.20 -9.84
CA LYS A 41 17.93 -27.14 -8.75
C LYS A 41 17.54 -28.54 -9.23
N ASN A 42 17.36 -29.43 -8.26
CA ASN A 42 16.79 -30.76 -8.43
C ASN A 42 15.74 -31.03 -7.32
N ASP A 43 14.97 -29.99 -6.92
CA ASP A 43 13.99 -30.07 -5.82
C ASP A 43 12.58 -30.50 -6.26
N SER A 44 12.34 -30.60 -7.57
CA SER A 44 11.10 -31.09 -8.18
C SER A 44 11.39 -31.70 -9.55
N GLU A 45 10.52 -32.60 -10.03
CA GLU A 45 10.55 -33.11 -11.41
C GLU A 45 10.46 -31.97 -12.44
N SER A 46 9.78 -30.88 -12.08
CA SER A 46 9.69 -29.64 -12.88
C SER A 46 11.05 -28.98 -13.18
N CYS A 47 12.11 -29.27 -12.41
CA CYS A 47 13.47 -28.78 -12.66
C CYS A 47 14.07 -29.27 -13.99
N GLN A 48 13.56 -30.37 -14.56
CA GLN A 48 14.02 -30.87 -15.85
C GLN A 48 13.41 -30.06 -17.00
N TYR A 49 12.09 -29.85 -16.97
CA TYR A 49 11.36 -29.03 -17.93
C TYR A 49 11.83 -27.58 -17.91
N SER A 50 11.99 -27.00 -16.72
CA SER A 50 12.47 -25.60 -16.59
C SER A 50 13.91 -25.41 -17.12
N ARG A 51 14.72 -26.47 -17.24
CA ARG A 51 16.04 -26.45 -17.91
C ARG A 51 15.99 -26.60 -19.43
N LEU A 52 14.82 -26.88 -19.99
CA LEU A 52 14.55 -26.83 -21.44
C LEU A 52 13.87 -25.51 -21.83
N ASP A 53 13.05 -24.95 -20.94
CA ASP A 53 12.21 -23.78 -21.21
C ASP A 53 12.84 -22.43 -20.80
N PHE A 54 13.85 -22.40 -19.90
CA PHE A 54 14.45 -21.17 -19.37
C PHE A 54 15.98 -21.24 -19.27
N ASP A 55 16.66 -20.16 -19.68
CA ASP A 55 18.11 -20.01 -19.58
C ASP A 55 18.60 -19.73 -18.13
N SER A 56 17.75 -19.18 -17.26
CA SER A 56 18.12 -18.78 -15.89
C SER A 56 17.00 -18.93 -14.84
N ASP A 57 17.40 -18.93 -13.57
CA ASP A 57 16.49 -18.88 -12.41
C ASP A 57 15.70 -17.57 -12.35
N GLU A 58 16.26 -16.49 -12.90
CA GLU A 58 15.65 -15.16 -13.04
C GLU A 58 14.53 -15.16 -14.09
N ASP A 59 14.76 -15.74 -15.27
CA ASP A 59 13.77 -15.84 -16.36
C ASP A 59 12.60 -16.74 -15.95
N TYR A 60 12.92 -17.91 -15.39
CA TYR A 60 11.93 -18.79 -14.74
C TYR A 60 11.14 -18.03 -13.66
N SER A 61 11.82 -17.20 -12.85
CA SER A 61 11.16 -16.41 -11.81
C SER A 61 10.17 -15.39 -12.36
N TYR A 62 10.55 -14.67 -13.42
CA TYR A 62 9.69 -13.69 -14.07
C TYR A 62 8.45 -14.35 -14.69
N PHE A 63 8.65 -15.43 -15.45
CA PHE A 63 7.56 -16.24 -16.01
C PHE A 63 6.63 -16.77 -14.92
N PHE A 64 7.20 -17.39 -13.87
CA PHE A 64 6.44 -17.96 -12.77
C PHE A 64 5.56 -16.93 -12.06
N TYR A 65 6.08 -15.73 -11.77
CA TYR A 65 5.27 -14.70 -11.11
C TYR A 65 4.11 -14.21 -11.99
N LYS A 66 4.29 -14.13 -13.32
CA LYS A 66 3.20 -13.84 -14.25
C LYS A 66 2.13 -14.94 -14.23
N VAL A 67 2.52 -16.21 -14.43
CA VAL A 67 1.60 -17.36 -14.44
C VAL A 67 0.87 -17.50 -13.10
N ARG A 68 1.56 -17.25 -11.97
CA ARG A 68 0.94 -17.25 -10.64
C ARG A 68 -0.09 -16.15 -10.48
N SER A 69 0.16 -14.95 -11.01
CA SER A 69 -0.82 -13.85 -11.00
C SER A 69 -2.08 -14.21 -11.79
N GLU A 70 -1.93 -14.68 -13.03
CA GLU A 70 -3.03 -15.13 -13.89
C GLU A 70 -3.81 -16.30 -13.23
N THR A 71 -3.10 -17.24 -12.63
CA THR A 71 -3.67 -18.35 -11.86
C THR A 71 -4.54 -17.87 -10.70
N LEU A 72 -4.07 -16.91 -9.90
CA LEU A 72 -4.83 -16.37 -8.76
C LEU A 72 -6.09 -15.61 -9.22
N GLU A 73 -6.07 -14.95 -10.38
CA GLU A 73 -7.29 -14.40 -10.99
C GLU A 73 -8.28 -15.48 -11.44
N THR A 74 -7.82 -16.63 -11.97
CA THR A 74 -8.74 -17.75 -12.24
C THR A 74 -9.38 -18.33 -10.97
N ILE A 75 -8.65 -18.35 -9.84
CA ILE A 75 -9.19 -18.77 -8.54
C ILE A 75 -10.24 -17.76 -8.04
N LYS A 76 -9.99 -16.45 -8.18
CA LYS A 76 -10.98 -15.40 -7.87
C LYS A 76 -12.26 -15.58 -8.70
N ALA A 77 -12.15 -15.82 -10.00
CA ALA A 77 -13.29 -16.08 -10.87
C ALA A 77 -14.04 -17.37 -10.48
N ALA A 78 -13.32 -18.47 -10.23
CA ALA A 78 -13.90 -19.74 -9.80
C ALA A 78 -14.62 -19.63 -8.45
N SER A 79 -14.17 -18.75 -7.55
CA SER A 79 -14.77 -18.49 -6.24
C SER A 79 -16.14 -17.80 -6.31
N LEU A 80 -16.52 -17.24 -7.47
CA LEU A 80 -17.90 -16.78 -7.73
C LEU A 80 -18.78 -17.89 -8.33
N LEU A 81 -18.18 -18.88 -9.00
CA LEU A 81 -18.88 -19.96 -9.70
C LEU A 81 -19.14 -21.20 -8.83
N ALA A 82 -18.23 -21.51 -7.90
CA ALA A 82 -18.34 -22.63 -6.96
C ALA A 82 -17.88 -22.23 -5.54
N PRO A 83 -18.48 -21.17 -4.95
CA PRO A 83 -18.03 -20.56 -3.70
C PRO A 83 -17.86 -21.56 -2.53
N GLU A 84 -18.77 -22.52 -2.39
CA GLU A 84 -18.71 -23.57 -1.37
C GLU A 84 -17.47 -24.46 -1.52
N THR A 85 -17.24 -25.02 -2.72
CA THR A 85 -16.08 -25.89 -3.00
C THR A 85 -14.76 -25.16 -2.83
N LEU A 86 -14.69 -23.88 -3.23
CA LEU A 86 -13.48 -23.08 -3.07
C LEU A 86 -13.23 -22.71 -1.59
N TYR A 87 -14.29 -22.43 -0.81
CA TYR A 87 -14.16 -22.11 0.61
C TYR A 87 -13.75 -23.34 1.44
N SER A 88 -14.47 -24.47 1.31
CA SER A 88 -14.13 -25.68 2.07
C SER A 88 -12.71 -26.18 1.78
N PHE A 89 -12.22 -26.01 0.55
CA PHE A 89 -10.82 -26.32 0.21
C PHE A 89 -9.81 -25.47 1.00
N VAL A 90 -10.01 -24.15 1.11
CA VAL A 90 -9.08 -23.29 1.89
C VAL A 90 -9.28 -23.42 3.39
N GLU A 91 -10.50 -23.73 3.85
CA GLU A 91 -10.80 -24.09 5.23
C GLU A 91 -10.05 -25.36 5.67
N GLU A 92 -10.18 -26.45 4.91
CA GLU A 92 -9.46 -27.70 5.17
C GLU A 92 -7.94 -27.52 5.07
N TRP A 93 -7.44 -26.80 4.07
CA TRP A 93 -6.00 -26.60 3.90
C TRP A 93 -5.42 -25.76 5.05
N LEU A 94 -6.09 -24.70 5.50
CA LEU A 94 -5.66 -23.92 6.67
C LEU A 94 -5.73 -24.72 7.97
N LYS A 95 -6.81 -25.47 8.20
CA LYS A 95 -6.96 -26.37 9.36
C LYS A 95 -5.84 -27.42 9.41
N ASN A 96 -5.52 -28.04 8.28
CA ASN A 96 -4.42 -29.01 8.18
C ASN A 96 -3.03 -28.36 8.33
N GLN A 97 -2.80 -27.18 7.76
CA GLN A 97 -1.47 -26.53 7.79
C GLN A 97 -1.11 -26.02 9.19
N VAL A 98 -2.08 -25.48 9.95
CA VAL A 98 -1.84 -25.10 11.36
C VAL A 98 -1.61 -26.33 12.24
N LYS A 99 -2.33 -27.43 12.00
CA LYS A 99 -2.09 -28.69 12.71
C LYS A 99 -0.67 -29.21 12.44
N LYS A 100 -0.28 -29.32 11.16
CA LYS A 100 1.08 -29.69 10.73
C LYS A 100 2.15 -28.79 11.37
N ALA A 101 1.89 -27.49 11.47
CA ALA A 101 2.78 -26.53 12.11
C ALA A 101 2.92 -26.74 13.64
N ALA A 102 1.85 -27.15 14.33
CA ALA A 102 1.89 -27.50 15.74
C ALA A 102 2.66 -28.81 15.98
N ASP A 103 2.46 -29.82 15.13
CA ASP A 103 3.15 -31.11 15.20
C ASP A 103 4.67 -30.95 14.91
N GLN A 104 5.04 -30.15 13.91
CA GLN A 104 6.45 -29.91 13.53
C GLN A 104 7.20 -28.99 14.51
N GLY A 105 6.50 -28.10 15.23
CA GLY A 105 7.09 -27.13 16.15
C GLY A 105 7.84 -27.70 17.36
N GLN A 106 7.80 -29.03 17.56
CA GLN A 106 8.59 -29.72 18.58
C GLN A 106 9.97 -30.21 18.10
N GLN A 107 10.17 -30.39 16.80
CA GLN A 107 11.34 -31.10 16.26
C GLN A 107 12.40 -30.18 15.65
N ASP A 108 12.00 -29.17 14.88
CA ASP A 108 12.94 -28.22 14.25
C ASP A 108 12.80 -26.80 14.80
N LYS A 109 13.91 -26.26 15.33
CA LYS A 109 14.03 -24.85 15.77
C LYS A 109 14.70 -23.96 14.72
N GLN A 110 14.98 -24.49 13.53
CA GLN A 110 15.65 -23.75 12.46
C GLN A 110 14.66 -22.84 11.73
N LEU A 111 15.07 -21.58 11.51
CA LEU A 111 14.29 -20.62 10.73
C LEU A 111 14.20 -21.05 9.26
N CYS A 112 13.01 -20.88 8.69
CA CYS A 112 12.73 -21.11 7.28
C CYS A 112 13.51 -20.13 6.38
N ASN A 113 13.71 -20.55 5.14
CA ASN A 113 14.15 -19.68 4.05
C ASN A 113 13.12 -19.72 2.90
N LEU A 114 13.33 -18.88 1.88
CA LEU A 114 12.41 -18.73 0.74
C LEU A 114 12.22 -20.00 -0.12
N PHE A 115 12.98 -21.07 0.15
CA PHE A 115 12.89 -22.37 -0.52
C PHE A 115 12.52 -23.51 0.44
N SER A 116 12.29 -23.25 1.73
CA SER A 116 11.81 -24.26 2.67
C SER A 116 10.42 -24.73 2.24
N PRO A 117 10.16 -26.04 2.00
CA PRO A 117 8.87 -26.52 1.51
C PRO A 117 7.68 -26.09 2.38
N PHE A 118 7.86 -26.10 3.70
CA PHE A 118 6.86 -25.60 4.67
C PHE A 118 6.52 -24.11 4.46
N TYR A 119 7.51 -23.26 4.17
CA TYR A 119 7.27 -21.85 3.83
C TYR A 119 6.53 -21.72 2.49
N LEU A 120 6.92 -22.49 1.46
CA LEU A 120 6.28 -22.45 0.14
C LEU A 120 4.81 -22.87 0.17
N GLU A 121 4.47 -23.90 0.97
CA GLU A 121 3.08 -24.29 1.26
C GLU A 121 2.30 -23.14 1.92
N TRP A 122 2.88 -22.50 2.94
CA TRP A 122 2.26 -21.37 3.65
C TRP A 122 2.09 -20.14 2.76
N GLU A 123 3.06 -19.81 1.90
CA GLU A 123 2.97 -18.69 0.96
C GLU A 123 1.87 -18.94 -0.08
N ALA A 124 1.77 -20.16 -0.62
CA ALA A 124 0.71 -20.53 -1.55
C ALA A 124 -0.67 -20.54 -0.90
N LEU A 125 -0.81 -21.17 0.28
CA LEU A 125 -2.05 -21.16 1.08
C LEU A 125 -2.56 -19.73 1.30
N SER A 126 -1.69 -18.82 1.75
CA SER A 126 -2.10 -17.44 2.03
C SER A 126 -2.60 -16.67 0.79
N GLN A 127 -1.98 -16.89 -0.39
CA GLN A 127 -2.40 -16.27 -1.65
C GLN A 127 -3.69 -16.87 -2.21
N VAL A 128 -3.87 -18.19 -2.11
CA VAL A 128 -5.10 -18.88 -2.52
C VAL A 128 -6.26 -18.50 -1.60
N LEU A 129 -6.04 -18.47 -0.28
CA LEU A 129 -7.02 -18.03 0.71
C LEU A 129 -7.44 -16.58 0.45
N GLU A 130 -6.51 -15.64 0.30
CA GLU A 130 -6.85 -14.24 -0.01
C GLU A 130 -7.64 -14.13 -1.33
N SER A 131 -7.27 -14.91 -2.34
CA SER A 131 -7.98 -14.96 -3.62
C SER A 131 -9.42 -15.45 -3.48
N VAL A 132 -9.65 -16.54 -2.75
CA VAL A 132 -11.01 -17.05 -2.46
C VAL A 132 -11.81 -16.04 -1.63
N MET A 133 -11.25 -15.57 -0.50
CA MET A 133 -11.96 -14.66 0.42
C MET A 133 -12.29 -13.31 -0.23
N SER A 134 -11.48 -12.82 -1.17
CA SER A 134 -11.74 -11.57 -1.90
C SER A 134 -13.02 -11.61 -2.75
N ARG A 135 -13.59 -12.79 -3.03
CA ARG A 135 -14.76 -12.98 -3.91
C ARG A 135 -15.90 -13.80 -3.30
N VAL A 136 -15.63 -14.78 -2.43
CA VAL A 136 -16.66 -15.73 -1.94
C VAL A 136 -17.87 -15.03 -1.30
N MET A 137 -17.64 -13.96 -0.52
CA MET A 137 -18.69 -13.18 0.14
C MET A 137 -19.58 -12.37 -0.84
N GLN A 138 -19.07 -12.14 -2.06
CA GLN A 138 -19.76 -11.44 -3.16
C GLN A 138 -20.65 -12.37 -3.99
N SER A 139 -20.57 -13.70 -3.80
CA SER A 139 -21.38 -14.64 -4.59
C SER A 139 -22.87 -14.50 -4.28
N GLU A 140 -23.74 -14.89 -5.22
CA GLU A 140 -25.21 -14.83 -5.05
C GLU A 140 -25.78 -15.99 -4.22
N GLY A 141 -25.03 -17.08 -4.09
CA GLY A 141 -25.47 -18.34 -3.47
C GLY A 141 -24.86 -18.58 -2.09
N TYR A 142 -24.01 -19.60 -1.98
CA TYR A 142 -23.34 -19.97 -0.73
C TYR A 142 -22.47 -18.81 -0.22
N LYS A 143 -22.62 -18.51 1.07
CA LYS A 143 -21.74 -17.63 1.83
C LYS A 143 -21.27 -18.35 3.10
N PRO A 144 -19.96 -18.34 3.41
CA PRO A 144 -19.45 -18.87 4.66
C PRO A 144 -20.15 -18.25 5.87
N THR A 145 -20.40 -19.07 6.90
CA THR A 145 -21.05 -18.59 8.12
C THR A 145 -20.08 -17.81 9.02
N ALA A 146 -20.63 -17.03 9.94
CA ALA A 146 -19.85 -16.27 10.92
C ALA A 146 -19.01 -17.20 11.82
N GLU A 147 -19.52 -18.39 12.13
CA GLU A 147 -18.90 -19.38 13.01
C GLU A 147 -17.67 -20.03 12.37
N SER A 148 -17.74 -20.49 11.12
CA SER A 148 -16.58 -21.06 10.40
C SER A 148 -15.50 -19.99 10.16
N GLY A 149 -15.90 -18.78 9.76
CA GLY A 149 -14.97 -17.66 9.62
C GLY A 149 -14.26 -17.29 10.93
N LEU A 150 -14.99 -17.31 12.05
CA LEU A 150 -14.44 -17.09 13.40
C LEU A 150 -13.53 -18.24 13.86
N GLU A 151 -13.85 -19.49 13.51
CA GLU A 151 -13.00 -20.65 13.80
C GLU A 151 -11.64 -20.50 13.11
N LEU A 152 -11.64 -20.19 11.81
CA LEU A 152 -10.40 -19.97 11.05
C LEU A 152 -9.60 -18.76 11.55
N LEU A 153 -10.27 -17.65 11.92
CA LEU A 153 -9.60 -16.50 12.55
C LEU A 153 -8.95 -16.91 13.88
N ARG A 154 -9.68 -17.58 14.78
CA ARG A 154 -9.15 -18.04 16.07
C ARG A 154 -7.98 -19.02 15.90
N LEU A 155 -8.02 -19.86 14.87
CA LEU A 155 -6.92 -20.77 14.53
C LEU A 155 -5.66 -20.00 14.13
N CYS A 156 -5.78 -18.97 13.26
CA CYS A 156 -4.65 -18.11 12.91
C CYS A 156 -4.14 -17.24 14.09
N LEU A 157 -5.04 -16.77 14.94
CA LEU A 157 -4.69 -15.92 16.09
C LEU A 157 -3.96 -16.70 17.19
N SER A 158 -4.41 -17.93 17.46
CA SER A 158 -3.82 -18.81 18.48
C SER A 158 -2.46 -19.41 18.07
N TYR A 159 -2.24 -19.72 16.79
CA TYR A 159 -0.95 -20.24 16.32
C TYR A 159 0.18 -19.22 16.51
N GLN A 160 1.19 -19.56 17.31
CA GLN A 160 2.38 -18.72 17.54
C GLN A 160 3.61 -19.30 16.81
N THR A 161 4.44 -18.42 16.27
CA THR A 161 5.69 -18.80 15.60
C THR A 161 6.79 -17.78 15.88
N THR A 162 8.02 -18.25 15.98
CA THR A 162 9.25 -17.43 16.04
C THR A 162 9.83 -17.17 14.65
N ASP A 163 9.21 -17.69 13.59
CA ASP A 163 9.67 -17.51 12.22
C ASP A 163 9.05 -16.26 11.56
N PRO A 164 9.85 -15.28 11.10
CA PRO A 164 9.32 -14.05 10.51
C PRO A 164 8.67 -14.25 9.12
N LEU A 165 9.03 -15.30 8.38
CA LEU A 165 8.40 -15.61 7.09
C LEU A 165 7.03 -16.25 7.31
N ILE A 166 6.93 -17.22 8.22
CA ILE A 166 5.65 -17.87 8.58
C ILE A 166 4.72 -16.88 9.32
N LEU A 167 5.26 -15.98 10.15
CA LEU A 167 4.45 -14.90 10.73
C LEU A 167 3.92 -13.95 9.64
N SER A 168 4.69 -13.70 8.58
CA SER A 168 4.23 -12.88 7.44
C SER A 168 3.12 -13.56 6.64
N THR A 169 3.19 -14.87 6.36
CA THR A 169 2.09 -15.59 5.68
C THR A 169 0.85 -15.70 6.58
N LEU A 170 1.03 -15.83 7.89
CA LEU A 170 -0.05 -15.80 8.89
C LEU A 170 -0.80 -14.45 8.89
N LEU A 171 -0.09 -13.33 8.78
CA LEU A 171 -0.71 -12.00 8.60
C LEU A 171 -1.51 -11.91 7.29
N SER A 172 -1.05 -12.52 6.19
CA SER A 172 -1.85 -12.61 4.94
C SER A 172 -3.12 -13.45 5.13
N CYS A 173 -3.06 -14.59 5.82
CA CYS A 173 -4.25 -15.38 6.15
C CYS A 173 -5.25 -14.59 6.99
N ILE A 174 -4.78 -13.89 8.04
CA ILE A 174 -5.61 -12.99 8.86
C ILE A 174 -6.21 -11.87 7.99
N SER A 175 -5.43 -11.31 7.06
CA SER A 175 -5.89 -10.27 6.13
C SER A 175 -7.02 -10.73 5.21
N GLY A 176 -6.93 -11.94 4.65
CA GLY A 176 -7.99 -12.54 3.83
C GLY A 176 -9.25 -12.86 4.65
N LEU A 177 -9.09 -13.40 5.85
CA LEU A 177 -10.20 -13.72 6.76
C LEU A 177 -10.83 -12.47 7.42
N PHE A 178 -10.18 -11.30 7.39
CA PHE A 178 -10.67 -10.10 8.08
C PHE A 178 -12.05 -9.62 7.59
N VAL A 179 -12.53 -10.08 6.43
CA VAL A 179 -13.91 -9.83 5.96
C VAL A 179 -14.99 -10.32 6.94
N PHE A 180 -14.69 -11.32 7.78
CA PHE A 180 -15.59 -11.78 8.84
C PHE A 180 -15.75 -10.80 10.01
N ILE A 181 -14.94 -9.72 10.10
CA ILE A 181 -15.04 -8.74 11.17
C ILE A 181 -16.40 -8.03 11.22
N ARG A 182 -17.07 -7.89 10.06
CA ARG A 182 -18.44 -7.34 9.97
C ARG A 182 -19.52 -8.28 10.53
N LEU A 183 -19.21 -9.56 10.70
CA LEU A 183 -20.11 -10.56 11.29
C LEU A 183 -19.76 -10.88 12.75
N VAL A 184 -18.49 -10.75 13.14
CA VAL A 184 -18.03 -10.96 14.52
C VAL A 184 -17.06 -9.83 14.96
N PRO A 185 -17.56 -8.62 15.27
CA PRO A 185 -16.71 -7.50 15.71
C PRO A 185 -15.92 -7.78 16.99
N SER A 186 -16.39 -8.68 17.84
CA SER A 186 -15.76 -9.02 19.13
C SER A 186 -14.38 -9.66 19.04
N VAL A 187 -13.94 -10.10 17.86
CA VAL A 187 -12.57 -10.61 17.62
C VAL A 187 -11.57 -9.49 17.25
N LEU A 188 -12.04 -8.23 17.08
CA LEU A 188 -11.18 -7.09 16.73
C LEU A 188 -9.98 -6.91 17.69
N PRO A 189 -10.12 -6.99 19.03
CA PRO A 189 -9.00 -6.81 19.94
C PRO A 189 -7.92 -7.88 19.75
N ASP A 190 -8.30 -9.14 19.53
CA ASP A 190 -7.36 -10.25 19.30
C ASP A 190 -6.59 -10.06 17.98
N VAL A 191 -7.29 -9.63 16.92
CA VAL A 191 -6.65 -9.32 15.63
C VAL A 191 -5.68 -8.15 15.76
N LEU A 192 -6.09 -7.05 16.39
CA LEU A 192 -5.21 -5.90 16.63
C LEU A 192 -4.00 -6.30 17.47
N ASN A 193 -4.18 -7.06 18.55
CA ASN A 193 -3.08 -7.58 19.37
C ASN A 193 -2.09 -8.44 18.57
N LYS A 194 -2.58 -9.27 17.64
CA LYS A 194 -1.72 -10.08 16.75
C LYS A 194 -0.93 -9.20 15.77
N ILE A 195 -1.56 -8.19 15.19
CA ILE A 195 -0.90 -7.23 14.28
C ILE A 195 0.14 -6.39 15.04
N PHE A 196 -0.19 -5.87 16.23
CA PHE A 196 0.74 -5.13 17.07
C PHE A 196 1.91 -5.99 17.56
N SER A 197 1.69 -7.27 17.87
CA SER A 197 2.76 -8.23 18.18
C SER A 197 3.73 -8.43 17.00
N ALA A 198 3.22 -8.40 15.76
CA ALA A 198 4.06 -8.44 14.56
C ALA A 198 4.77 -7.10 14.27
N LEU A 199 4.14 -5.97 14.62
CA LEU A 199 4.75 -4.63 14.55
C LEU A 199 5.93 -4.45 15.52
N THR A 200 5.88 -5.07 16.70
CA THR A 200 6.99 -5.08 17.67
C THR A 200 7.97 -6.25 17.49
N PHE A 201 7.73 -7.15 16.52
CA PHE A 201 8.51 -8.38 16.37
C PHE A 201 10.02 -8.11 16.21
N SER A 202 10.83 -8.92 16.88
CA SER A 202 12.30 -8.95 16.74
C SER A 202 12.82 -10.34 17.11
N LEU A 203 13.94 -10.75 16.54
CA LEU A 203 14.61 -12.00 16.94
C LEU A 203 15.53 -11.75 18.14
N PRO A 204 15.83 -12.78 18.97
CA PRO A 204 16.73 -12.63 20.12
C PRO A 204 18.07 -11.99 19.74
N GLY A 205 18.47 -10.96 20.48
CA GLY A 205 19.71 -10.21 20.26
C GLY A 205 19.64 -9.12 19.17
N GLN A 206 18.53 -8.95 18.44
CA GLN A 206 18.41 -7.90 17.43
C GLN A 206 17.90 -6.57 18.00
N THR A 207 18.74 -5.53 17.89
CA THR A 207 18.40 -4.11 18.06
C THR A 207 17.67 -3.57 16.82
N LYS A 208 17.10 -2.37 16.92
CA LYS A 208 16.41 -1.65 15.83
C LYS A 208 17.12 -1.72 14.48
N ASP A 209 18.41 -1.41 14.50
CA ASP A 209 19.21 -1.24 13.29
C ASP A 209 19.73 -2.58 12.76
N SER A 210 20.05 -3.51 13.68
CA SER A 210 20.49 -4.89 13.35
C SER A 210 19.37 -5.88 13.01
N ARG A 211 18.08 -5.49 13.06
CA ARG A 211 16.95 -6.36 12.65
C ARG A 211 17.18 -6.95 11.24
N SER A 212 16.96 -8.25 11.08
CA SER A 212 17.17 -8.93 9.78
C SER A 212 16.18 -8.46 8.71
N ARG A 213 16.46 -8.73 7.42
CA ARG A 213 15.54 -8.40 6.31
C ARG A 213 14.16 -9.05 6.48
N ALA A 214 14.09 -10.27 7.00
CA ALA A 214 12.82 -10.95 7.24
C ALA A 214 12.03 -10.30 8.40
N VAL A 215 12.71 -9.90 9.49
CA VAL A 215 12.10 -9.15 10.59
C VAL A 215 11.60 -7.77 10.14
N LYS A 216 12.41 -7.04 9.37
CA LYS A 216 12.02 -5.74 8.76
C LYS A 216 10.85 -5.90 7.78
N ASN A 217 10.76 -7.03 7.06
CA ASN A 217 9.61 -7.34 6.19
C ASN A 217 8.32 -7.60 6.98
N VAL A 218 8.33 -8.44 8.03
CA VAL A 218 7.09 -8.78 8.75
C VAL A 218 6.52 -7.61 9.55
N ARG A 219 7.39 -6.76 10.14
CA ARG A 219 6.96 -5.51 10.79
C ARG A 219 6.33 -4.54 9.78
N ARG A 220 6.95 -4.37 8.61
CA ARG A 220 6.38 -3.58 7.50
C ARG A 220 5.06 -4.17 7.01
N HIS A 221 4.92 -5.49 6.96
CA HIS A 221 3.65 -6.15 6.62
C HIS A 221 2.57 -5.82 7.66
N GLY A 222 2.88 -5.85 8.97
CA GLY A 222 1.98 -5.36 10.01
C GLY A 222 1.51 -3.91 9.79
N CYS A 223 2.43 -3.02 9.37
CA CYS A 223 2.09 -1.62 9.05
C CYS A 223 1.13 -1.53 7.84
N SER A 224 1.47 -2.22 6.74
CA SER A 224 0.65 -2.25 5.54
C SER A 224 -0.72 -2.90 5.78
N LEU A 225 -0.79 -3.88 6.68
CA LEU A 225 -2.04 -4.53 7.07
C LEU A 225 -2.95 -3.55 7.85
N MET A 226 -2.41 -2.77 8.79
CA MET A 226 -3.16 -1.69 9.45
C MET A 226 -3.74 -0.70 8.44
N VAL A 227 -2.94 -0.26 7.44
CA VAL A 227 -3.44 0.62 6.36
C VAL A 227 -4.51 -0.06 5.51
N LYS A 228 -4.39 -1.37 5.22
CA LYS A 228 -5.36 -2.13 4.43
C LYS A 228 -6.69 -2.27 5.17
N ILE A 229 -6.68 -2.68 6.45
CA ILE A 229 -7.92 -2.80 7.23
C ILE A 229 -8.55 -1.42 7.48
N ALA A 230 -7.76 -0.37 7.69
CA ALA A 230 -8.24 1.00 7.82
C ALA A 230 -9.07 1.45 6.60
N ARG A 231 -8.67 1.12 5.37
CA ARG A 231 -9.45 1.49 4.17
C ARG A 231 -10.72 0.65 3.95
N SER A 232 -10.73 -0.61 4.37
CA SER A 232 -11.82 -1.54 4.07
C SER A 232 -12.87 -1.66 5.19
N TYR A 233 -12.48 -1.34 6.43
CA TYR A 233 -13.32 -1.43 7.63
C TYR A 233 -13.10 -0.22 8.57
N PRO A 234 -13.04 1.04 8.06
CA PRO A 234 -12.75 2.22 8.88
C PRO A 234 -13.80 2.43 9.96
N ASP A 235 -15.06 2.13 9.66
CA ASP A 235 -16.22 2.21 10.55
C ASP A 235 -16.04 1.34 11.81
N ILE A 236 -15.53 0.12 11.65
CA ILE A 236 -15.26 -0.79 12.77
C ILE A 236 -13.98 -0.39 13.52
N LEU A 237 -12.99 0.15 12.83
CA LEU A 237 -11.74 0.62 13.45
C LEU A 237 -11.88 1.97 14.17
N LEU A 238 -12.91 2.74 13.85
CA LEU A 238 -13.27 3.98 14.53
C LEU A 238 -13.66 3.72 16.00
N GLU A 239 -14.38 2.63 16.28
CA GLU A 239 -14.72 2.19 17.64
C GLU A 239 -13.47 1.86 18.48
N ALA A 240 -12.37 1.46 17.82
CA ALA A 240 -11.09 1.16 18.44
C ALA A 240 -10.05 2.29 18.32
N PHE A 241 -10.41 3.47 17.80
CA PHE A 241 -9.46 4.51 17.42
C PHE A 241 -8.53 4.93 18.56
N ASP A 242 -9.07 5.22 19.76
CA ASP A 242 -8.27 5.68 20.89
C ASP A 242 -7.26 4.64 21.38
N PHE A 243 -7.60 3.35 21.29
CA PHE A 243 -6.67 2.24 21.57
C PHE A 243 -5.56 2.16 20.52
N ILE A 244 -5.92 2.18 19.23
CA ILE A 244 -4.95 2.13 18.12
C ILE A 244 -4.01 3.34 18.19
N ASN A 245 -4.56 4.54 18.41
CA ASN A 245 -3.84 5.80 18.56
C ASN A 245 -2.89 5.76 19.77
N GLY A 246 -3.36 5.31 20.94
CA GLY A 246 -2.53 5.17 22.14
C GLY A 246 -1.37 4.18 22.00
N VAL A 247 -1.58 3.06 21.30
CA VAL A 247 -0.50 2.10 20.98
C VAL A 247 0.50 2.71 19.98
N VAL A 248 0.03 3.34 18.91
CA VAL A 248 0.89 3.98 17.89
C VAL A 248 1.68 5.16 18.49
N ASP A 249 1.08 5.98 19.36
CA ASP A 249 1.78 7.01 20.13
C ASP A 249 2.88 6.39 20.99
N SER A 250 2.56 5.36 21.78
CA SER A 250 3.53 4.71 22.68
C SER A 250 4.74 4.13 21.93
N LEU A 251 4.49 3.47 20.80
CA LEU A 251 5.54 2.94 19.91
C LEU A 251 6.29 4.08 19.17
N SER A 252 5.65 5.22 18.94
CA SER A 252 6.27 6.39 18.29
C SER A 252 7.16 7.20 19.23
N HIS A 253 6.87 7.23 20.53
CA HIS A 253 7.73 7.88 21.53
C HIS A 253 8.99 7.07 21.84
N ASN A 254 8.96 5.74 21.71
CA ASN A 254 10.16 4.93 21.89
C ASN A 254 11.10 5.04 20.65
N PRO A 255 12.33 5.57 20.78
CA PRO A 255 13.25 5.70 19.65
C PRO A 255 13.81 4.37 19.14
N GLN A 256 13.75 3.30 19.95
CA GLN A 256 14.26 1.96 19.62
C GLN A 256 13.22 1.02 19.01
N GLU A 257 11.92 1.36 19.09
CA GLU A 257 10.89 0.55 18.42
C GLU A 257 10.83 0.84 16.92
N LEU A 258 10.12 1.91 16.54
CA LEU A 258 9.76 2.13 15.14
C LEU A 258 10.87 2.82 14.35
N SER A 259 11.08 2.35 13.12
CA SER A 259 11.74 3.10 12.06
C SER A 259 10.83 4.24 11.56
N GLN A 260 11.40 5.24 10.88
CA GLN A 260 10.63 6.38 10.36
C GLN A 260 9.52 5.95 9.38
N MET A 261 9.79 4.96 8.52
CA MET A 261 8.80 4.43 7.59
C MET A 261 7.65 3.72 8.31
N GLU A 262 7.94 2.89 9.33
CA GLU A 262 6.91 2.27 10.17
C GLU A 262 6.05 3.33 10.88
N LYS A 263 6.66 4.41 11.41
CA LYS A 263 5.90 5.53 12.00
C LYS A 263 4.96 6.19 10.98
N VAL A 264 5.45 6.55 9.79
CA VAL A 264 4.61 7.18 8.75
C VAL A 264 3.48 6.25 8.31
N THR A 265 3.73 4.97 8.05
CA THR A 265 2.69 4.03 7.62
C THR A 265 1.64 3.77 8.70
N LEU A 266 2.01 3.78 9.99
CA LEU A 266 1.02 3.72 11.07
C LEU A 266 0.21 5.01 11.18
N GLN A 267 0.83 6.18 11.00
CA GLN A 267 0.10 7.46 10.92
C GLN A 267 -0.84 7.51 9.70
N GLU A 268 -0.46 6.95 8.53
CA GLU A 268 -1.39 6.77 7.40
C GLU A 268 -2.65 6.00 7.81
N SER A 269 -2.49 4.90 8.57
CA SER A 269 -3.64 4.11 9.03
C SER A 269 -4.56 4.89 9.98
N LEU A 270 -3.99 5.69 10.90
CA LEU A 270 -4.76 6.57 11.78
C LEU A 270 -5.48 7.68 11.03
N MET A 271 -4.84 8.31 10.03
CA MET A 271 -5.45 9.36 9.22
C MET A 271 -6.65 8.83 8.42
N ILE A 272 -6.55 7.62 7.85
CA ILE A 272 -7.67 6.97 7.16
C ILE A 272 -8.85 6.74 8.11
N ILE A 273 -8.62 6.23 9.33
CA ILE A 273 -9.70 6.04 10.32
C ILE A 273 -10.28 7.40 10.76
N ASN A 274 -9.42 8.41 10.96
CA ASN A 274 -9.81 9.76 11.38
C ASN A 274 -10.75 10.47 10.38
N ASN A 275 -10.66 10.19 9.07
CA ASN A 275 -11.64 10.66 8.09
C ASN A 275 -13.08 10.24 8.45
N HIS A 276 -13.24 9.08 9.10
CA HIS A 276 -14.55 8.52 9.49
C HIS A 276 -15.11 9.04 10.82
N PHE A 277 -14.40 9.92 11.54
CA PHE A 277 -15.08 10.80 12.50
C PHE A 277 -16.02 11.80 11.83
N HIS A 278 -15.87 12.02 10.51
CA HIS A 278 -16.67 12.94 9.69
C HIS A 278 -16.84 14.32 10.35
N ASN A 279 -15.79 14.84 10.99
CA ASN A 279 -15.86 16.06 11.79
C ASN A 279 -14.58 16.87 11.67
N PHE A 280 -14.71 18.06 11.07
CA PHE A 280 -13.58 18.93 10.76
C PHE A 280 -12.69 19.24 11.97
N GLU A 281 -13.27 19.62 13.12
CA GLU A 281 -12.50 20.03 14.30
C GLU A 281 -11.68 18.88 14.88
N LYS A 282 -12.26 17.68 14.99
CA LYS A 282 -11.52 16.46 15.40
C LYS A 282 -10.40 16.13 14.41
N GLN A 283 -10.72 16.14 13.11
CA GLN A 283 -9.75 15.80 12.06
C GLN A 283 -8.59 16.79 12.02
N SER A 284 -8.89 18.08 12.04
CA SER A 284 -7.92 19.18 12.06
C SER A 284 -7.05 19.13 13.32
N THR A 285 -7.65 18.87 14.50
CA THR A 285 -6.90 18.69 15.76
C THR A 285 -5.95 17.48 15.69
N PHE A 286 -6.40 16.36 15.14
CA PHE A 286 -5.56 15.16 14.98
C PHE A 286 -4.42 15.40 13.97
N ILE A 287 -4.72 15.96 12.80
CA ILE A 287 -3.72 16.29 11.77
C ILE A 287 -2.71 17.31 12.30
N GLY A 288 -3.16 18.31 13.08
CA GLY A 288 -2.29 19.28 13.75
C GLY A 288 -1.35 18.64 14.78
N LYS A 289 -1.85 17.67 15.57
CA LYS A 289 -1.01 16.87 16.48
C LYS A 289 0.06 16.07 15.71
N VAL A 290 -0.30 15.46 14.58
CA VAL A 290 0.61 14.66 13.76
C VAL A 290 1.65 15.52 13.04
N LEU A 291 1.25 16.68 12.49
CA LEU A 291 2.16 17.58 11.78
C LEU A 291 3.05 18.42 12.70
N GLY A 292 2.58 18.84 13.89
CA GLY A 292 3.26 19.81 14.75
C GLY A 292 4.78 19.56 14.93
N PRO A 293 5.21 18.37 15.35
CA PRO A 293 6.64 18.05 15.50
C PRO A 293 7.43 18.10 14.17
N VAL A 294 6.79 17.74 13.05
CA VAL A 294 7.40 17.85 11.72
C VAL A 294 7.43 19.29 11.23
N SER A 295 6.44 20.12 11.54
CA SER A 295 6.45 21.55 11.23
C SER A 295 7.60 22.28 11.94
N GLU A 296 7.82 22.01 13.23
CA GLU A 296 8.96 22.56 13.97
C GLU A 296 10.30 22.13 13.35
N ILE A 297 10.49 20.83 13.10
CA ILE A 297 11.69 20.28 12.46
C ILE A 297 11.92 20.91 11.08
N TRP A 298 10.88 21.01 10.25
CA TRP A 298 10.98 21.51 8.87
C TRP A 298 11.34 23.00 8.81
N LEU A 299 10.72 23.81 9.68
CA LEU A 299 11.01 25.25 9.77
C LEU A 299 12.44 25.50 10.31
N ASN A 300 12.92 24.67 11.23
CA ASN A 300 14.30 24.72 11.72
C ASN A 300 15.34 24.33 10.64
N MET A 301 14.97 23.48 9.66
CA MET A 301 15.81 23.12 8.52
C MET A 301 15.81 24.16 7.38
N LYS A 302 15.28 25.39 7.59
CA LYS A 302 15.17 26.40 6.52
C LYS A 302 16.53 26.83 5.91
N GLN A 303 17.61 26.91 6.70
CA GLN A 303 18.90 27.42 6.18
C GLN A 303 19.50 26.52 5.07
N PRO A 304 19.60 25.18 5.23
CA PRO A 304 19.92 24.26 4.13
C PRO A 304 19.07 24.44 2.86
N PHE A 305 17.82 24.88 3.02
CA PHE A 305 16.89 25.28 1.96
C PHE A 305 17.38 26.40 1.01
N SER A 306 18.39 27.19 1.41
CA SER A 306 18.64 28.53 0.86
C SER A 306 19.48 28.55 -0.42
N SER A 307 20.35 27.56 -0.63
CA SER A 307 21.16 27.43 -1.85
C SER A 307 21.52 25.98 -2.15
N PRO A 308 21.90 25.64 -3.40
CA PRO A 308 22.38 24.30 -3.73
C PRO A 308 23.62 23.88 -2.92
N LEU A 309 24.50 24.82 -2.57
CA LEU A 309 25.72 24.54 -1.82
C LEU A 309 25.42 24.24 -0.34
N ASP A 310 24.52 25.01 0.28
CA ASP A 310 24.05 24.76 1.65
C ASP A 310 23.37 23.39 1.74
N PHE A 311 22.49 23.09 0.78
CA PHE A 311 21.82 21.79 0.70
C PHE A 311 22.84 20.65 0.52
N MET A 312 23.79 20.78 -0.43
CA MET A 312 24.84 19.78 -0.66
C MET A 312 25.64 19.48 0.61
N SER A 313 26.04 20.51 1.37
CA SER A 313 26.81 20.30 2.61
C SER A 313 25.96 19.76 3.77
N PHE A 314 24.67 20.11 3.82
CA PHE A 314 23.72 19.58 4.79
C PHE A 314 23.36 18.11 4.55
N VAL A 315 23.29 17.64 3.29
CA VAL A 315 23.06 16.22 2.97
C VAL A 315 24.36 15.41 2.81
N GLY A 316 25.51 16.07 2.67
CA GLY A 316 26.83 15.43 2.55
C GLY A 316 27.20 14.97 1.14
N LEU A 317 26.74 15.68 0.10
CA LEU A 317 27.16 15.47 -1.30
C LEU A 317 28.56 16.02 -1.60
N ASP A 318 29.07 16.90 -0.73
CA ASP A 318 30.39 17.54 -0.76
C ASP A 318 31.48 16.76 -0.02
N LYS A 319 31.12 15.62 0.61
CA LYS A 319 31.97 14.88 1.56
C LYS A 319 32.28 13.47 1.07
N ALA A 320 33.40 12.94 1.57
CA ALA A 320 33.74 11.54 1.37
C ALA A 320 32.70 10.62 2.05
N PRO A 321 32.36 9.47 1.43
CA PRO A 321 31.49 8.47 2.05
C PRO A 321 31.95 8.01 3.44
N VAL A 322 31.02 7.96 4.40
CA VAL A 322 31.27 7.50 5.77
C VAL A 322 30.70 6.10 5.97
N GLU A 323 31.54 5.19 6.46
CA GLU A 323 31.17 3.86 6.97
C GLU A 323 31.90 3.58 8.31
N PRO A 324 31.31 2.82 9.24
CA PRO A 324 29.94 2.31 9.22
C PRO A 324 28.90 3.45 9.23
N SER A 325 27.75 3.21 8.59
CA SER A 325 26.68 4.20 8.43
C SER A 325 26.16 4.89 9.71
N GLU A 326 26.42 4.32 10.89
CA GLU A 326 26.11 4.93 12.20
C GLU A 326 26.89 6.24 12.45
N ASN A 327 28.09 6.37 11.86
CA ASN A 327 28.93 7.57 11.96
C ASN A 327 28.55 8.67 10.95
N ASP A 328 27.60 8.41 10.04
CA ASP A 328 27.18 9.33 8.97
C ASP A 328 26.19 10.38 9.53
N VAL A 329 26.73 11.44 10.16
CA VAL A 329 25.94 12.58 10.68
C VAL A 329 25.06 13.18 9.58
N ASN A 330 25.60 13.33 8.37
CA ASN A 330 24.84 13.80 7.22
C ASN A 330 23.70 12.82 6.82
N GLY A 331 23.85 11.52 7.11
CA GLY A 331 22.81 10.50 6.99
C GLY A 331 21.63 10.71 7.94
N GLN A 332 21.87 11.24 9.14
CA GLN A 332 20.82 11.64 10.07
C GLN A 332 19.99 12.80 9.49
N ASN A 333 20.66 13.80 8.92
CA ASN A 333 20.00 14.91 8.20
C ASN A 333 19.14 14.38 7.03
N ARG A 334 19.70 13.52 6.17
CA ARG A 334 18.96 12.90 5.05
C ARG A 334 17.73 12.12 5.52
N ALA A 335 17.85 11.37 6.61
CA ALA A 335 16.73 10.65 7.23
C ALA A 335 15.67 11.61 7.81
N GLN A 336 16.07 12.73 8.40
CA GLN A 336 15.16 13.74 8.95
C GLN A 336 14.34 14.41 7.84
N ILE A 337 14.96 14.77 6.70
CA ILE A 337 14.26 15.30 5.53
C ILE A 337 13.28 14.25 4.96
N ILE A 338 13.74 13.00 4.74
CA ILE A 338 12.89 11.87 4.28
C ILE A 338 11.66 11.72 5.17
N PHE A 339 11.81 11.76 6.49
CA PHE A 339 10.70 11.61 7.44
C PHE A 339 9.66 12.73 7.30
N CYS A 340 10.12 13.99 7.24
CA CYS A 340 9.23 15.14 7.10
C CYS A 340 8.45 15.10 5.79
N VAL A 341 9.13 14.87 4.66
CA VAL A 341 8.51 14.79 3.34
C VAL A 341 7.53 13.62 3.26
N ASN A 342 7.89 12.44 3.77
CA ASN A 342 6.96 11.29 3.79
C ASN A 342 5.72 11.55 4.67
N LEU A 343 5.86 12.21 5.83
CA LEU A 343 4.69 12.51 6.67
C LEU A 343 3.79 13.59 6.06
N ILE A 344 4.36 14.65 5.47
CA ILE A 344 3.60 15.68 4.74
C ILE A 344 2.87 15.05 3.54
N MET A 345 3.55 14.21 2.75
CA MET A 345 2.94 13.45 1.65
C MET A 345 1.84 12.52 2.15
N ALA A 346 2.04 11.83 3.27
CA ALA A 346 1.03 10.96 3.88
C ALA A 346 -0.21 11.74 4.33
N VAL A 347 -0.06 12.90 4.97
CA VAL A 347 -1.18 13.75 5.37
C VAL A 347 -1.98 14.20 4.14
N ILE A 348 -1.31 14.69 3.10
CA ILE A 348 -1.97 15.15 1.87
C ILE A 348 -2.64 13.99 1.11
N LYS A 349 -2.02 12.80 1.07
CA LYS A 349 -2.57 11.60 0.38
C LYS A 349 -3.65 10.84 1.19
N ARG A 350 -3.87 11.18 2.47
CA ARG A 350 -4.80 10.44 3.36
C ARG A 350 -5.87 11.28 4.04
N SER A 351 -5.78 12.60 4.07
CA SER A 351 -6.83 13.45 4.63
C SER A 351 -7.94 13.63 3.61
N GLU A 352 -9.14 13.11 3.90
CA GLU A 352 -10.28 13.12 2.99
C GLU A 352 -11.53 13.66 3.70
N PHE A 353 -12.31 14.50 3.00
CA PHE A 353 -13.63 14.92 3.46
C PHE A 353 -14.71 13.91 3.02
N PRO A 354 -15.88 13.83 3.69
CA PRO A 354 -16.94 12.91 3.30
C PRO A 354 -17.43 13.16 1.87
N THR A 355 -17.56 12.09 1.08
CA THR A 355 -18.10 12.14 -0.29
C THR A 355 -19.62 12.20 -0.34
N ASP A 356 -20.29 11.82 0.75
CA ASP A 356 -21.72 11.96 1.00
C ASP A 356 -22.00 13.37 1.58
N THR A 357 -22.81 14.15 0.87
CA THR A 357 -23.16 15.53 1.24
C THR A 357 -23.98 15.61 2.52
N ASP A 358 -24.82 14.63 2.82
CA ASP A 358 -25.64 14.62 4.03
C ASP A 358 -24.77 14.26 5.24
N VAL A 359 -23.77 13.39 5.07
CA VAL A 359 -22.75 13.10 6.09
C VAL A 359 -21.85 14.31 6.32
N ALA A 360 -21.47 15.03 5.26
CA ALA A 360 -20.82 16.33 5.38
C ALA A 360 -21.73 17.31 6.16
N GLU A 361 -22.98 17.51 5.77
CA GLU A 361 -23.91 18.44 6.44
C GLU A 361 -24.13 18.13 7.93
N ARG A 362 -24.26 16.85 8.30
CA ARG A 362 -24.43 16.45 9.70
C ARG A 362 -23.14 16.64 10.52
N GLY A 363 -22.02 16.14 10.00
CA GLY A 363 -20.72 16.17 10.66
C GLY A 363 -20.06 17.55 10.71
N TYR A 364 -20.40 18.40 9.75
CA TYR A 364 -19.90 19.76 9.52
C TYR A 364 -21.04 20.78 9.67
N SER A 365 -22.03 20.51 10.54
CA SER A 365 -23.24 21.32 10.80
C SER A 365 -23.02 22.76 11.29
N LYS A 366 -21.78 23.26 11.25
CA LYS A 366 -21.39 24.68 11.42
C LYS A 366 -20.57 25.25 10.25
N ALA A 367 -20.05 24.43 9.34
CA ALA A 367 -19.34 24.86 8.14
C ALA A 367 -20.27 25.45 7.06
N HIS A 368 -21.58 25.15 7.15
CA HIS A 368 -22.61 25.75 6.29
C HIS A 368 -22.96 27.20 6.68
N ASN A 369 -22.30 27.77 7.70
CA ASN A 369 -22.28 29.21 7.92
C ASN A 369 -21.41 29.87 6.85
N LEU A 370 -22.06 30.43 5.84
CA LEU A 370 -21.39 31.17 4.77
C LEU A 370 -20.72 32.46 5.31
N PRO A 371 -19.47 32.76 4.91
CA PRO A 371 -19.01 34.13 4.82
C PRO A 371 -19.94 34.90 3.86
N GLU A 372 -20.36 36.12 4.21
CA GLU A 372 -21.46 36.82 3.52
C GLU A 372 -21.25 37.07 2.02
N ALA A 373 -20.01 36.93 1.51
CA ALA A 373 -19.65 37.16 0.12
C ALA A 373 -20.11 36.06 -0.86
N GLU A 374 -20.04 34.78 -0.49
CA GLU A 374 -20.13 33.66 -1.47
C GLU A 374 -21.55 33.14 -1.72
N ARG A 375 -22.58 33.85 -1.21
CA ARG A 375 -24.00 33.48 -1.31
C ARG A 375 -24.56 33.43 -2.74
N ASN A 376 -23.78 33.88 -3.71
CA ASN A 376 -24.25 34.26 -5.05
C ASN A 376 -23.80 33.32 -6.19
N ASN A 377 -23.05 32.23 -5.90
CA ASN A 377 -22.45 31.33 -6.91
C ASN A 377 -22.76 29.82 -6.68
N ILE A 378 -23.94 29.40 -6.20
CA ILE A 378 -25.12 29.16 -7.05
C ILE A 378 -24.82 28.21 -8.26
N LEU A 379 -25.09 26.90 -8.06
CA LEU A 379 -25.51 25.84 -9.05
C LEU A 379 -24.49 24.90 -9.79
N GLY A 380 -24.07 23.77 -9.17
CA GLY A 380 -23.72 22.43 -9.82
C GLY A 380 -22.24 22.11 -10.19
N LEU A 381 -21.46 21.16 -9.62
CA LEU A 381 -21.49 19.64 -9.48
C LEU A 381 -20.91 18.84 -10.70
N ALA A 382 -20.17 17.69 -10.63
CA ALA A 382 -19.38 16.95 -9.60
C ALA A 382 -18.61 15.69 -10.19
N THR A 383 -17.74 14.99 -9.40
CA THR A 383 -17.18 13.58 -9.56
C THR A 383 -16.03 13.32 -10.61
N ILE A 384 -15.20 12.24 -10.77
CA ILE A 384 -14.67 10.99 -10.09
C ILE A 384 -13.57 10.33 -11.07
N ASN A 385 -12.57 9.41 -10.86
CA ASN A 385 -12.07 8.44 -9.81
C ASN A 385 -10.53 8.02 -9.91
N SER A 386 -10.03 7.34 -8.85
CA SER A 386 -9.00 6.24 -8.67
C SER A 386 -7.80 5.90 -9.62
N SER A 387 -6.57 5.75 -9.06
CA SER A 387 -5.82 4.46 -8.84
C SER A 387 -4.30 4.61 -8.49
N ASP A 388 -3.64 3.54 -7.98
CA ASP A 388 -2.25 3.49 -7.41
C ASP A 388 -1.50 2.24 -7.98
N PRO A 389 -0.15 2.22 -8.15
CA PRO A 389 0.62 1.21 -7.39
C PRO A 389 2.08 1.57 -7.02
N CYS A 390 2.67 0.74 -6.14
CA CYS A 390 4.04 0.81 -5.59
C CYS A 390 4.83 -0.49 -5.85
N ILE A 391 6.17 -0.41 -6.02
CA ILE A 391 7.19 -1.48 -5.88
C ILE A 391 8.59 -0.84 -6.05
N ASP A 392 9.61 -1.23 -5.25
CA ASP A 392 10.83 -1.92 -5.75
C ASP A 392 11.78 -2.43 -4.62
N PHE A 393 12.88 -3.10 -5.02
CA PHE A 393 13.72 -4.02 -4.25
C PHE A 393 14.90 -3.41 -3.46
N SER A 394 15.68 -4.29 -2.83
CA SER A 394 16.69 -4.01 -1.81
C SER A 394 18.10 -4.49 -2.16
N LYS A 395 19.11 -3.74 -1.70
CA LYS A 395 20.42 -4.25 -1.31
C LYS A 395 20.78 -3.75 0.09
N VAL A 396 21.88 -4.24 0.67
CA VAL A 396 22.63 -3.44 1.66
C VAL A 396 23.27 -2.31 0.87
N GLN A 397 22.59 -1.16 0.83
CA GLN A 397 22.97 -0.07 -0.07
C GLN A 397 24.35 0.49 0.30
N GLN A 398 25.26 0.50 -0.67
CA GLN A 398 26.52 1.25 -0.54
C GLN A 398 26.22 2.75 -0.35
N PRO A 399 27.13 3.58 0.21
CA PRO A 399 26.89 5.01 0.41
C PRO A 399 26.37 5.75 -0.83
N LEU A 400 26.86 5.39 -2.02
CA LEU A 400 26.39 5.92 -3.30
C LEU A 400 24.94 5.50 -3.60
N GLU A 401 24.60 4.21 -3.46
CA GLU A 401 23.23 3.71 -3.60
C GLU A 401 22.28 4.36 -2.57
N ARG A 402 22.74 4.58 -1.31
CA ARG A 402 21.99 5.30 -0.27
C ARG A 402 21.69 6.74 -0.67
N MET A 403 22.66 7.45 -1.24
CA MET A 403 22.49 8.83 -1.71
C MET A 403 21.60 8.91 -2.97
N GLN A 404 21.79 8.00 -3.93
CA GLN A 404 20.95 7.91 -5.13
C GLN A 404 19.49 7.62 -4.76
N PHE A 405 19.24 6.72 -3.80
CA PHE A 405 17.90 6.43 -3.30
C PHE A 405 17.29 7.63 -2.56
N PHE A 406 18.06 8.31 -1.70
CA PHE A 406 17.63 9.57 -1.06
C PHE A 406 17.20 10.62 -2.08
N LEU A 407 18.06 10.95 -3.06
CA LEU A 407 17.76 11.96 -4.08
C LEU A 407 16.56 11.56 -4.95
N SER A 408 16.40 10.27 -5.25
CA SER A 408 15.24 9.75 -6.00
C SER A 408 13.94 9.94 -5.22
N MET A 409 13.89 9.39 -4.00
CA MET A 409 12.71 9.47 -3.14
C MET A 409 12.34 10.93 -2.83
N MET A 410 13.33 11.80 -2.59
CA MET A 410 13.11 13.23 -2.36
C MET A 410 12.49 13.92 -3.58
N HIS A 411 13.06 13.72 -4.77
CA HIS A 411 12.51 14.27 -6.01
C HIS A 411 11.06 13.81 -6.22
N ASP A 412 10.85 12.49 -6.25
CA ASP A 412 9.59 11.90 -6.66
C ASP A 412 8.48 12.17 -5.63
N ASN A 413 8.79 12.17 -4.32
CA ASN A 413 7.83 12.53 -3.26
C ASN A 413 7.44 14.02 -3.29
N CYS A 414 8.37 14.95 -3.61
CA CYS A 414 8.04 16.37 -3.70
C CYS A 414 7.04 16.65 -4.84
N TYR A 415 7.18 15.99 -6.00
CA TYR A 415 6.18 16.08 -7.06
C TYR A 415 4.88 15.37 -6.71
N HIS A 416 4.92 14.25 -5.96
CA HIS A 416 3.70 13.65 -5.40
C HIS A 416 2.97 14.58 -4.41
N ILE A 417 3.69 15.35 -3.58
CA ILE A 417 3.08 16.38 -2.72
C ILE A 417 2.33 17.42 -3.57
N LEU A 418 2.99 18.00 -4.58
CA LEU A 418 2.39 19.02 -5.45
C LEU A 418 1.21 18.47 -6.28
N GLY A 419 1.31 17.23 -6.75
CA GLY A 419 0.24 16.58 -7.53
C GLY A 419 -0.99 16.22 -6.70
N ASN A 420 -0.81 15.74 -5.47
CA ASN A 420 -1.94 15.47 -4.57
C ASN A 420 -2.50 16.75 -3.94
N ALA A 421 -1.71 17.82 -3.77
CA ALA A 421 -2.20 19.09 -3.22
C ALA A 421 -3.38 19.67 -4.02
N GLY A 422 -3.35 19.58 -5.35
CA GLY A 422 -4.46 19.98 -6.22
C GLY A 422 -5.73 19.14 -6.04
N VAL A 423 -5.61 17.88 -5.60
CA VAL A 423 -6.74 16.98 -5.33
C VAL A 423 -7.30 17.24 -3.92
N SER A 424 -6.43 17.25 -2.90
CA SER A 424 -6.83 17.25 -1.49
C SER A 424 -7.15 18.64 -0.92
N LEU A 425 -6.52 19.70 -1.44
CA LEU A 425 -6.77 21.09 -1.01
C LEU A 425 -7.66 21.86 -1.99
N GLY A 426 -7.83 21.34 -3.21
CA GLY A 426 -8.68 21.91 -4.25
C GLY A 426 -8.43 23.41 -4.47
N LEU A 427 -9.51 24.19 -4.42
CA LEU A 427 -9.49 25.63 -4.74
C LEU A 427 -8.52 26.45 -3.88
N GLN A 428 -8.32 26.10 -2.60
CA GLN A 428 -7.42 26.84 -1.70
C GLN A 428 -5.96 26.79 -2.17
N PHE A 429 -5.55 25.70 -2.81
CA PHE A 429 -4.23 25.58 -3.42
C PHE A 429 -4.15 26.45 -4.69
N TYR A 430 -5.08 26.29 -5.64
CA TYR A 430 -5.05 27.04 -6.91
C TYR A 430 -5.33 28.57 -6.76
N GLN A 431 -5.89 29.02 -5.65
CA GLN A 431 -6.05 30.44 -5.31
C GLN A 431 -4.89 31.01 -4.48
N HIS A 432 -3.87 30.22 -4.12
CA HIS A 432 -2.76 30.71 -3.32
C HIS A 432 -2.02 31.86 -4.05
N PRO A 433 -1.83 33.03 -3.44
CA PRO A 433 -1.08 34.13 -4.03
C PRO A 433 0.31 33.66 -4.49
N HIS A 434 0.74 34.06 -5.67
CA HIS A 434 2.03 33.69 -6.26
C HIS A 434 2.24 32.18 -6.53
N LEU A 435 1.19 31.34 -6.55
CA LEU A 435 1.33 29.91 -6.90
C LEU A 435 2.07 29.72 -8.23
N THR A 436 1.66 30.46 -9.27
CA THR A 436 2.29 30.45 -10.59
C THR A 436 3.78 30.78 -10.50
N ASP A 437 4.14 31.84 -9.78
CA ASP A 437 5.52 32.31 -9.61
C ASP A 437 6.36 31.26 -8.87
N TYR A 438 5.84 30.68 -7.79
CA TYR A 438 6.50 29.63 -7.02
C TYR A 438 6.72 28.35 -7.85
N LEU A 439 5.73 27.94 -8.64
CA LEU A 439 5.84 26.75 -9.49
C LEU A 439 6.84 26.97 -10.64
N VAL A 440 6.79 28.13 -11.31
CA VAL A 440 7.71 28.49 -12.42
C VAL A 440 9.15 28.65 -11.92
N HIS A 441 9.37 29.31 -10.78
CA HIS A 441 10.71 29.59 -10.25
C HIS A 441 11.28 28.50 -9.33
N SER A 442 10.50 27.46 -8.98
CA SER A 442 10.96 26.32 -8.17
C SER A 442 10.78 24.98 -8.88
N SER A 443 9.57 24.43 -8.93
CA SER A 443 9.30 23.06 -9.41
C SER A 443 9.38 22.89 -10.94
N LEU A 444 9.28 23.99 -11.69
CA LEU A 444 9.39 24.03 -13.16
C LEU A 444 10.57 24.89 -13.60
N ALA A 445 11.49 25.21 -12.70
CA ALA A 445 12.76 25.84 -13.03
C ALA A 445 13.70 24.83 -13.70
N ASN A 446 14.49 25.29 -14.67
CA ASN A 446 15.59 24.53 -15.28
C ASN A 446 15.23 23.14 -15.83
N LEU A 447 14.00 22.93 -16.33
CA LEU A 447 13.55 21.66 -16.91
C LEU A 447 14.47 21.13 -18.02
N HIS A 448 15.17 22.01 -18.75
CA HIS A 448 16.16 21.65 -19.78
C HIS A 448 17.44 20.97 -19.23
N LEU A 449 17.64 20.95 -17.91
CA LEU A 449 18.72 20.22 -17.23
C LEU A 449 18.23 18.92 -16.56
N ILE A 450 16.92 18.63 -16.62
CA ILE A 450 16.32 17.45 -16.01
C ILE A 450 16.28 16.33 -17.06
N PRO A 451 16.90 15.16 -16.82
CA PRO A 451 16.89 14.05 -17.78
C PRO A 451 15.50 13.39 -17.87
N ASP A 452 15.19 12.76 -19.00
CA ASP A 452 13.87 12.21 -19.36
C ASP A 452 13.26 11.33 -18.25
N TYR A 453 14.11 10.51 -17.62
CA TYR A 453 13.69 9.56 -16.58
C TYR A 453 13.24 10.24 -15.28
N ARG A 454 13.56 11.52 -15.09
CA ARG A 454 13.02 12.41 -14.04
C ARG A 454 11.85 13.24 -14.53
N LEU A 455 11.88 13.70 -15.77
CA LEU A 455 10.79 14.48 -16.38
C LEU A 455 9.49 13.65 -16.51
N ARG A 456 9.59 12.36 -16.86
CA ARG A 456 8.44 11.43 -16.92
C ARG A 456 7.65 11.35 -15.59
N PRO A 457 8.29 11.13 -14.42
CA PRO A 457 7.67 11.33 -13.12
C PRO A 457 6.95 12.68 -12.98
N ILE A 458 7.62 13.82 -13.22
CA ILE A 458 7.03 15.17 -13.07
C ILE A 458 5.74 15.31 -13.88
N ILE A 459 5.75 14.88 -15.15
CA ILE A 459 4.58 14.93 -16.03
C ILE A 459 3.46 14.05 -15.49
N ARG A 460 3.75 12.81 -15.08
CA ARG A 460 2.75 11.83 -14.65
C ARG A 460 2.18 12.09 -13.25
N THR A 461 3.00 12.50 -12.29
CA THR A 461 2.65 12.55 -10.86
C THR A 461 2.34 13.96 -10.35
N PHE A 462 2.82 15.01 -11.03
CA PHE A 462 2.48 16.40 -10.74
C PHE A 462 1.63 17.02 -11.84
N LEU A 463 2.15 17.18 -13.06
CA LEU A 463 1.47 18.00 -14.07
C LEU A 463 0.13 17.41 -14.52
N LYS A 464 0.03 16.10 -14.76
CA LYS A 464 -1.24 15.46 -15.16
C LYS A 464 -2.36 15.67 -14.12
N PRO A 465 -2.20 15.32 -12.83
CA PRO A 465 -3.24 15.62 -11.83
C PRO A 465 -3.44 17.13 -11.61
N PHE A 466 -2.38 17.96 -11.66
CA PHE A 466 -2.51 19.42 -11.55
C PHE A 466 -3.37 20.04 -12.66
N ILE A 467 -3.24 19.55 -13.89
CA ILE A 467 -4.10 19.98 -15.02
C ILE A 467 -5.52 19.43 -14.83
N GLN A 468 -5.66 18.15 -14.51
CA GLN A 468 -6.96 17.47 -14.39
C GLN A 468 -7.83 18.00 -13.24
N TRP A 469 -7.23 18.44 -12.13
CA TRP A 469 -7.94 18.94 -10.94
C TRP A 469 -7.94 20.46 -10.81
N CYS A 470 -7.44 21.20 -11.80
CA CYS A 470 -7.50 22.66 -11.80
C CYS A 470 -8.97 23.12 -12.02
N PRO A 471 -9.54 23.98 -11.16
CA PRO A 471 -10.86 24.56 -11.38
C PRO A 471 -10.85 25.49 -12.62
N PRO A 472 -11.89 25.51 -13.47
CA PRO A 472 -11.93 26.36 -14.66
C PRO A 472 -11.69 27.86 -14.40
N GLN A 473 -12.12 28.35 -13.24
CA GLN A 473 -11.86 29.73 -12.77
C GLN A 473 -10.37 30.05 -12.55
N CYS A 474 -9.52 29.04 -12.31
CA CYS A 474 -8.07 29.17 -12.17
C CYS A 474 -7.31 28.97 -13.49
N TYR A 475 -7.99 28.70 -14.61
CA TYR A 475 -7.33 28.42 -15.89
C TYR A 475 -6.53 29.61 -16.41
N GLN A 476 -7.06 30.83 -16.33
CA GLN A 476 -6.38 32.03 -16.83
C GLN A 476 -5.26 32.53 -15.90
N THR A 477 -5.41 32.32 -14.59
CA THR A 477 -4.47 32.84 -13.57
C THR A 477 -3.31 31.89 -13.26
N VAL A 478 -3.51 30.58 -13.42
CA VAL A 478 -2.55 29.56 -13.03
C VAL A 478 -2.23 28.59 -14.17
N LEU A 479 -3.25 27.95 -14.76
CA LEU A 479 -3.03 26.87 -15.72
C LEU A 479 -2.35 27.35 -17.01
N LEU A 480 -2.89 28.40 -17.63
CA LEU A 480 -2.39 28.93 -18.90
C LEU A 480 -0.96 29.52 -18.78
N PRO A 481 -0.61 30.31 -17.75
CA PRO A 481 0.78 30.70 -17.50
C PRO A 481 1.75 29.51 -17.38
N ILE A 482 1.35 28.44 -16.67
CA ILE A 482 2.18 27.24 -16.51
C ILE A 482 2.32 26.47 -17.83
N LEU A 483 1.23 26.31 -18.60
CA LEU A 483 1.29 25.67 -19.91
C LEU A 483 2.11 26.49 -20.91
N ASN A 484 2.06 27.83 -20.86
CA ASN A 484 2.91 28.70 -21.67
C ASN A 484 4.40 28.55 -21.31
N HIS A 485 4.74 28.41 -20.03
CA HIS A 485 6.12 28.11 -19.57
C HIS A 485 6.58 26.70 -19.99
N LEU A 486 5.66 25.73 -20.09
CA LEU A 486 5.95 24.37 -20.54
C LEU A 486 6.02 24.22 -22.08
N CYS A 487 5.39 25.13 -22.84
CA CYS A 487 5.28 25.06 -24.30
C CYS A 487 6.63 24.95 -25.07
N PRO A 488 7.75 25.57 -24.64
CA PRO A 488 9.06 25.41 -25.31
C PRO A 488 9.65 24.00 -25.20
N PHE A 489 9.16 23.16 -24.29
CA PHE A 489 9.71 21.83 -24.03
C PHE A 489 8.99 20.78 -24.89
N SER A 490 9.55 20.50 -26.07
CA SER A 490 8.99 19.59 -27.08
C SER A 490 8.65 18.19 -26.55
N GLU A 491 9.42 17.67 -25.59
CA GLU A 491 9.10 16.41 -24.90
C GLU A 491 7.78 16.48 -24.11
N CYS A 492 7.51 17.58 -23.41
CA CYS A 492 6.24 17.75 -22.68
C CYS A 492 5.07 17.70 -23.66
N TYR A 493 5.18 18.37 -24.82
CA TYR A 493 4.19 18.30 -25.89
C TYR A 493 3.96 16.85 -26.37
N TYR A 494 5.05 16.09 -26.59
CA TYR A 494 4.97 14.68 -26.99
C TYR A 494 4.29 13.79 -25.94
N TYR A 495 4.64 13.92 -24.66
CA TYR A 495 3.99 13.16 -23.57
C TYR A 495 2.53 13.57 -23.34
N PHE A 496 2.14 14.83 -23.57
CA PHE A 496 0.73 15.24 -23.55
C PHE A 496 -0.05 14.64 -24.73
N SER A 497 0.55 14.56 -25.93
CA SER A 497 -0.06 13.86 -27.09
C SER A 497 -0.12 12.33 -26.95
N LEU A 498 0.51 11.76 -25.93
CA LEU A 498 0.43 10.34 -25.55
C LEU A 498 -0.45 10.12 -24.29
N CYS A 499 -1.29 11.10 -23.94
CA CYS A 499 -2.22 11.03 -22.80
C CYS A 499 -3.71 11.05 -23.20
N GLU A 500 -4.00 11.07 -24.51
CA GLU A 500 -5.28 10.61 -25.10
C GLU A 500 -5.29 9.07 -25.20
#